data_AF-A0A6B2H3A3-F1
#
_entry.id   AF-A0A6B2H3A3-F1
#
_cell.length_a   1.000
_cell.length_b   1.000
_cell.length_c   1.000
_cell.angle_alpha   90.00
_cell.angle_beta   90.00
_cell.angle_gamma   90.00
#
_symmetry.space_group_name_H-M   'P 1'
#
loop_
_entity.id
_entity.type
_entity.pdbx_description
1 polymer ?
#
loop_
_entity_poly.entity_id
_entity_poly.type
_entity_poly.pdbx_seq_one_letter_code
_entity_poly.pdbx_strand_id
1 'polypeptide(L)'
;MYYPVKKYNYFKLVVLALAMLAWQSCEKFEYSPYEMRLSEDEKNINQRNIQKLETLHITRNTAFQFILIADSQGFYEENEQLVEHINRYHSDALFLLLGGDITDFGLLKEHKLIHHQLSKLKMP
;
A
#
# COMPACT_ATOMS: atom_id res chain seq x y z
N MET A 1 -5.56 -46.66 -48.12
CA MET A 1 -4.77 -45.83 -47.18
C MET A 1 -5.68 -45.51 -46.00
N TYR A 2 -5.68 -46.35 -44.96
CA TYR A 2 -6.55 -46.18 -43.78
C TYR A 2 -5.79 -45.39 -42.71
N TYR A 3 -6.22 -44.17 -42.41
CA TYR A 3 -5.71 -43.40 -41.26
C TYR A 3 -6.47 -43.80 -39.99
N PRO A 4 -5.80 -44.26 -38.93
CA PRO A 4 -6.48 -44.59 -37.68
C PRO A 4 -6.86 -43.29 -36.94
N VAL A 5 -8.15 -43.05 -36.78
CA VAL A 5 -8.66 -41.98 -35.93
C VAL A 5 -8.48 -42.41 -34.47
N LYS A 6 -7.54 -41.76 -33.75
CA LYS A 6 -7.35 -41.96 -32.31
C LYS A 6 -8.64 -41.61 -31.58
N LYS A 7 -9.32 -42.60 -30.99
CA LYS A 7 -10.40 -42.38 -30.02
C LYS A 7 -9.78 -41.78 -28.75
N TYR A 8 -9.78 -40.46 -28.63
CA TYR A 8 -9.44 -39.80 -27.38
C TYR A 8 -10.46 -40.22 -26.33
N ASN A 9 -9.98 -40.73 -25.21
CA ASN A 9 -10.84 -41.21 -24.13
C ASN A 9 -11.27 -39.99 -23.30
N TYR A 10 -12.25 -39.24 -23.82
CA TYR A 10 -12.76 -37.99 -23.23
C TYR A 10 -13.14 -38.13 -21.75
N PHE A 11 -13.53 -39.35 -21.34
CA PHE A 11 -13.76 -39.68 -19.95
C PHE A 11 -12.54 -39.44 -19.05
N LYS A 12 -11.32 -39.82 -19.50
CA LYS A 12 -10.08 -39.57 -18.76
C LYS A 12 -9.76 -38.08 -18.65
N LEU A 13 -10.05 -37.31 -19.70
CA LEU A 13 -9.86 -35.86 -19.71
C LEU A 13 -10.83 -35.17 -18.74
N VAL A 14 -12.09 -35.61 -18.69
CA VAL A 14 -13.09 -35.09 -17.76
C VAL A 14 -12.73 -35.42 -16.31
N VAL A 15 -12.32 -36.66 -16.03
CA VAL A 15 -11.88 -37.07 -14.70
C VAL A 15 -10.64 -36.27 -14.24
N LEU A 16 -9.67 -36.07 -15.15
CA LEU A 16 -8.49 -35.27 -14.85
C LEU A 16 -8.84 -33.80 -14.56
N ALA A 17 -9.75 -33.20 -15.34
CA ALA A 17 -10.19 -31.82 -15.13
C ALA A 17 -10.92 -31.66 -13.78
N LEU A 18 -11.79 -32.61 -13.42
CA LEU A 18 -12.47 -32.62 -12.13
C LEU A 18 -11.49 -32.79 -10.97
N ALA A 19 -10.47 -33.63 -11.12
CA ALA A 19 -9.41 -33.78 -10.12
C ALA A 19 -8.59 -32.50 -9.93
N MET A 20 -8.29 -31.76 -11.00
CA MET A 20 -7.61 -30.46 -10.90
C MET A 20 -8.47 -29.40 -10.20
N LEU A 21 -9.77 -29.36 -10.49
CA LEU A 21 -10.71 -28.43 -9.82
C LEU A 21 -10.86 -28.75 -8.33
N ALA A 22 -10.91 -30.03 -7.97
CA ALA A 22 -10.95 -30.47 -6.57
C ALA A 22 -9.66 -30.15 -5.81
N TRP A 23 -8.50 -30.11 -6.49
CA TRP A 23 -7.23 -29.74 -5.88
C TRP A 23 -7.18 -28.24 -5.50
N GLN A 24 -7.89 -27.38 -6.24
CA GLN A 24 -7.96 -25.95 -5.96
C GLN A 24 -8.88 -25.58 -4.78
N SER A 25 -9.69 -26.51 -4.27
CA SER A 25 -10.59 -26.23 -3.14
C SER A 25 -9.93 -26.41 -1.77
N CYS A 26 -8.63 -26.71 -1.71
CA CYS A 26 -7.94 -27.02 -0.46
C CYS A 26 -7.50 -25.79 0.35
N GLU A 27 -7.53 -24.59 -0.26
CA GLU A 27 -7.36 -23.34 0.49
C GLU A 27 -8.73 -22.72 0.74
N LYS A 28 -9.15 -22.71 2.01
CA LYS A 28 -10.28 -21.88 2.42
C LYS A 28 -9.88 -20.43 2.18
N PHE A 29 -10.66 -19.73 1.36
CA PHE A 29 -10.57 -18.29 1.25
C PHE A 29 -11.07 -17.66 2.56
N GLU A 30 -10.18 -17.60 3.56
CA GLU A 30 -10.41 -16.90 4.82
C GLU A 30 -9.92 -15.46 4.63
N TYR A 31 -10.88 -14.54 4.57
CA TYR A 31 -10.64 -13.11 4.53
C TYR A 31 -11.28 -12.50 5.78
N SER A 32 -10.45 -11.86 6.61
CA SER A 32 -10.96 -10.97 7.65
C SER A 32 -10.69 -9.52 7.23
N PRO A 33 -11.70 -8.64 7.24
CA PRO A 33 -11.48 -7.21 6.99
C PRO A 33 -10.55 -6.55 8.04
N TYR A 34 -10.32 -7.22 9.17
CA TYR A 34 -9.40 -6.81 10.23
C TYR A 34 -8.05 -7.54 10.18
N GLU A 35 -7.82 -8.41 9.19
CA GLU A 35 -6.52 -9.04 9.03
C GLU A 35 -5.48 -8.00 8.59
N MET A 36 -4.41 -7.87 9.38
CA MET A 36 -3.33 -6.94 9.10
C MET A 36 -2.20 -7.64 8.34
N ARG A 37 -2.15 -7.44 7.02
CA ARG A 37 -1.03 -7.87 6.16
C ARG A 37 -0.28 -6.65 5.64
N LEU A 38 0.83 -6.33 6.29
CA LEU A 38 1.67 -5.18 5.95
C LEU A 38 2.92 -5.60 5.16
N SER A 39 3.23 -4.86 4.10
CA SER A 39 4.55 -4.92 3.45
C SER A 39 5.60 -4.24 4.33
N GLU A 40 6.89 -4.48 4.04
CA GLU A 40 7.97 -3.85 4.81
C GLU A 40 7.97 -2.33 4.72
N ASP A 41 7.53 -1.76 3.59
CA ASP A 41 7.45 -0.31 3.42
C ASP A 41 6.26 0.34 4.14
N GLU A 42 5.28 -0.44 4.60
CA GLU A 42 4.15 0.04 5.41
C GLU A 42 4.45 -0.05 6.93
N LYS A 43 5.58 -0.65 7.32
CA LYS A 43 5.99 -0.81 8.72
C LYS A 43 6.91 0.32 9.16
N ASN A 44 6.88 0.62 10.46
CA ASN A 44 7.85 1.50 11.14
C ASN A 44 8.11 2.83 10.39
N ILE A 45 7.06 3.43 9.79
CA ILE A 45 7.17 4.64 8.95
C ILE A 45 7.81 5.79 9.75
N ASN A 46 7.28 6.07 10.94
CA ASN A 46 7.82 7.13 11.81
C ASN A 46 9.28 6.87 12.19
N GLN A 47 9.64 5.64 12.57
CA GLN A 47 11.02 5.32 12.93
C GLN A 47 11.98 5.58 11.76
N ARG A 48 11.61 5.16 10.54
CA ARG A 48 12.43 5.38 9.34
C ARG A 48 12.54 6.86 8.99
N ASN A 49 11.46 7.64 9.12
CA ASN A 49 11.48 9.07 8.83
C ASN A 49 12.23 9.88 9.90
N ILE A 50 12.13 9.51 11.18
CA ILE A 50 12.96 10.07 12.26
C ILE A 50 14.44 9.83 11.98
N GLN A 51 14.83 8.61 11.58
CA GLN A 51 16.21 8.31 11.20
C GLN A 51 16.69 9.18 10.03
N LYS A 52 15.85 9.42 9.01
CA LYS A 52 16.19 10.37 7.93
C LYS A 52 16.44 11.77 8.47
N LEU A 53 15.59 12.26 9.39
CA LEU A 53 15.75 13.59 10.00
C LEU A 53 17.02 13.71 10.84
N GLU A 54 17.37 12.66 11.59
CA GLU A 54 18.60 12.62 12.39
C GLU A 54 19.86 12.75 11.51
N THR A 55 19.83 12.26 10.27
CA THR A 55 20.96 12.38 9.34
C THR A 55 21.18 13.80 8.80
N LEU A 56 20.23 14.72 8.99
CA LEU A 56 20.32 16.10 8.50
C LEU A 56 21.18 17.00 9.41
N HIS A 57 21.60 16.52 10.59
CA HIS A 57 22.53 17.23 11.50
C HIS A 57 22.13 18.69 11.79
N ILE A 58 20.85 18.93 12.03
CA ILE A 58 20.31 20.28 12.27
C ILE A 58 20.89 20.84 13.57
N THR A 59 21.47 22.04 13.50
CA THR A 59 22.05 22.68 14.68
C THR A 59 20.94 23.31 15.53
N ARG A 60 21.18 23.37 16.85
CA ARG A 60 20.19 23.74 17.88
C ARG A 60 19.56 25.14 17.72
N ASN A 61 20.11 25.99 16.84
CA ASN A 61 19.66 27.36 16.59
C ASN A 61 19.29 27.61 15.12
N THR A 62 19.12 26.56 14.31
CA THR A 62 18.67 26.68 12.93
C THR A 62 17.16 26.81 12.88
N ALA A 63 16.65 27.89 12.30
CA ALA A 63 15.23 27.97 11.95
C ALA A 63 14.89 26.94 10.87
N PHE A 64 13.79 26.22 11.03
CA PHE A 64 13.32 25.25 10.05
C PHE A 64 11.82 25.41 9.84
N GLN A 65 11.36 24.95 8.69
CA GLN A 65 9.96 24.90 8.33
C GLN A 65 9.51 23.44 8.31
N PHE A 66 8.26 23.20 8.70
CA PHE A 66 7.61 21.90 8.57
C PHE A 66 6.16 22.13 8.17
N ILE A 67 5.55 21.11 7.59
CA ILE A 67 4.15 21.15 7.18
C ILE A 67 3.32 20.34 8.17
N LEU A 68 2.15 20.84 8.53
CA LEU A 68 1.17 20.12 9.34
C LEU A 68 -0.10 19.94 8.50
N ILE A 69 -0.57 18.71 8.41
CA ILE A 69 -1.86 18.35 7.81
C ILE A 69 -2.62 17.45 8.79
N ALA A 70 -3.92 17.34 8.64
CA ALA A 70 -4.79 16.43 9.38
C ALA A 70 -6.00 16.07 8.51
N ASP A 71 -6.89 15.22 9.00
CA ASP A 71 -8.19 14.93 8.36
C ASP A 71 -8.04 14.39 6.92
N SER A 72 -7.06 13.52 6.71
CA SER A 72 -6.77 12.96 5.37
C SER A 72 -7.82 11.94 4.90
N GLN A 73 -8.66 11.43 5.82
CA GLN A 73 -9.68 10.43 5.53
C GLN A 73 -10.71 10.93 4.51
N GLY A 74 -11.01 10.12 3.50
CA GLY A 74 -12.02 10.43 2.48
C GLY A 74 -11.61 11.43 1.40
N PHE A 75 -10.50 12.16 1.55
CA PHE A 75 -10.02 13.21 0.62
C PHE A 75 -8.87 12.73 -0.28
N TYR A 76 -9.04 11.57 -0.91
CA TYR A 76 -7.95 10.88 -1.57
C TYR A 76 -7.38 11.62 -2.80
N GLU A 77 -8.23 12.23 -3.62
CA GLU A 77 -7.74 12.98 -4.79
C GLU A 77 -7.06 14.28 -4.36
N GLU A 78 -7.61 14.95 -3.35
CA GLU A 78 -7.07 16.16 -2.76
C GLU A 78 -5.73 15.90 -2.06
N ASN A 79 -5.57 14.76 -1.39
CA ASN A 79 -4.29 14.36 -0.81
C ASN A 79 -3.20 14.20 -1.88
N GLU A 80 -3.53 13.65 -3.06
CA GLU A 80 -2.56 13.56 -4.16
C GLU A 80 -2.18 14.94 -4.70
N GLN A 81 -3.17 15.82 -4.90
CA GLN A 81 -2.94 17.20 -5.33
C GLN A 81 -2.12 17.99 -4.29
N LEU A 82 -2.37 17.76 -3.01
CA LEU A 82 -1.62 18.34 -1.90
C LEU A 82 -0.16 17.90 -1.94
N VAL A 83 0.11 16.61 -2.12
CA VAL A 83 1.47 16.08 -2.24
C VAL A 83 2.19 16.69 -3.46
N GLU A 84 1.53 16.82 -4.60
CA GLU A 84 2.08 17.49 -5.78
C GLU A 84 2.39 18.97 -5.52
N HIS A 85 1.48 19.68 -4.86
CA HIS A 85 1.63 21.08 -4.49
C HIS A 85 2.83 21.28 -3.56
N ILE A 86 2.90 20.49 -2.49
CA ILE A 86 4.00 20.50 -1.52
C ILE A 86 5.34 20.24 -2.21
N ASN A 87 5.41 19.19 -3.03
CA ASN A 87 6.63 18.83 -3.75
C ASN A 87 7.08 19.91 -4.75
N ARG A 88 6.18 20.79 -5.21
CA ARG A 88 6.47 21.87 -6.16
C ARG A 88 6.85 23.18 -5.48
N TYR A 89 6.16 23.54 -4.41
CA TYR A 89 6.24 24.88 -3.81
C TYR A 89 6.86 24.92 -2.41
N HIS A 90 6.97 23.78 -1.73
CA HIS A 90 7.44 23.67 -0.34
C HIS A 90 8.53 22.61 -0.18
N SER A 91 9.41 22.49 -1.19
CA SER A 91 10.52 21.51 -1.17
C SER A 91 11.59 21.80 -0.12
N ASP A 92 11.54 22.97 0.52
CA ASP A 92 12.41 23.40 1.62
C ASP A 92 11.86 23.03 3.01
N ALA A 93 10.60 22.58 3.09
CA ALA A 93 10.04 22.04 4.34
C ALA A 93 10.78 20.75 4.73
N LEU A 94 11.13 20.66 6.01
CA LEU A 94 12.00 19.61 6.53
C LEU A 94 11.29 18.25 6.63
N PHE A 95 10.02 18.28 7.04
CA PHE A 95 9.16 17.12 7.15
C PHE A 95 7.70 17.55 7.13
N LEU A 96 6.82 16.58 6.96
CA LEU A 96 5.39 16.72 7.17
C LEU A 96 4.93 15.93 8.40
N LEU A 97 4.13 16.57 9.23
CA LEU A 97 3.44 15.95 10.36
C LEU A 97 1.98 15.71 10.00
N LEU A 98 1.54 14.45 10.09
CA LEU A 98 0.14 14.07 9.95
C LEU A 98 -0.52 14.02 11.34
N GLY A 99 -1.46 14.94 11.58
CA GLY A 99 -1.99 15.30 12.88
C GLY A 99 -3.17 14.49 13.40
N GLY A 100 -3.63 13.47 12.69
CA GLY A 100 -4.80 12.65 13.07
C GLY A 100 -5.79 12.48 11.93
N ASP A 101 -6.92 11.83 12.23
CA ASP A 101 -8.03 11.56 11.30
C ASP A 101 -7.55 11.03 9.95
N ILE A 102 -6.76 9.95 10.08
CA ILE A 102 -6.10 9.27 8.95
C ILE A 102 -7.12 8.43 8.18
N THR A 103 -8.11 7.87 8.86
CA THR A 103 -9.06 6.89 8.28
C THR A 103 -10.44 7.05 8.87
N ASP A 104 -11.49 6.95 8.05
CA ASP A 104 -12.88 7.04 8.52
C ASP A 104 -13.29 5.80 9.33
N PHE A 105 -12.80 4.62 8.93
CA PHE A 105 -13.25 3.34 9.48
C PHE A 105 -12.15 2.52 10.17
N GLY A 106 -10.91 3.01 10.19
CA GLY A 106 -9.77 2.26 10.74
C GLY A 106 -9.41 1.02 9.92
N LEU A 107 -9.80 0.96 8.65
CA LEU A 107 -9.53 -0.18 7.79
C LEU A 107 -8.09 -0.12 7.30
N LEU A 108 -7.45 -1.30 7.23
CA LEU A 108 -6.09 -1.42 6.66
C LEU A 108 -5.98 -0.78 5.27
N LYS A 109 -7.02 -0.95 4.45
CA LYS A 109 -7.06 -0.38 3.10
C LYS A 109 -6.95 1.14 3.09
N GLU A 110 -7.59 1.82 4.05
CA GLU A 110 -7.54 3.28 4.14
C GLU A 110 -6.14 3.74 4.52
N HIS A 111 -5.53 3.13 5.55
CA HIS A 111 -4.15 3.39 5.92
C HIS A 111 -3.17 3.19 4.76
N LYS A 112 -3.34 2.11 3.98
CA LYS A 112 -2.50 1.83 2.81
C LYS A 112 -2.66 2.88 1.72
N LEU A 113 -3.88 3.38 1.51
CA LEU A 113 -4.13 4.39 0.50
C LEU A 113 -3.49 5.73 0.89
N ILE A 114 -3.68 6.17 2.14
CA ILE A 114 -3.02 7.38 2.65
C ILE A 114 -1.50 7.24 2.63
N HIS A 115 -0.96 6.10 3.09
CA HIS A 115 0.47 5.81 3.00
C HIS A 115 0.96 5.88 1.55
N HIS A 116 0.27 5.24 0.61
CA HIS A 116 0.65 5.27 -0.80
C HIS A 116 0.72 6.69 -1.36
N GLN A 117 -0.24 7.55 -1.02
CA GLN A 117 -0.29 8.94 -1.46
C GLN A 117 0.84 9.77 -0.84
N LEU A 118 0.95 9.76 0.50
CA LEU A 118 1.94 10.54 1.23
C LEU A 118 3.37 10.04 1.02
N SER A 119 3.56 8.75 0.68
CA SER A 119 4.89 8.21 0.34
C SER A 119 5.54 8.86 -0.88
N LYS A 120 4.75 9.58 -1.69
CA LYS A 120 5.22 10.34 -2.86
C LYS A 120 5.82 11.71 -2.47
N LEU A 121 5.75 12.11 -1.20
CA LEU A 121 6.44 13.31 -0.69
C LEU A 121 7.96 13.17 -0.83
N LYS A 122 8.63 14.26 -1.20
CA LYS A 122 10.10 14.32 -1.34
C LYS A 122 10.82 14.59 -0.01
N MET A 123 10.07 14.71 1.08
CA MET A 123 10.59 14.87 2.43
C MET A 123 10.02 13.82 3.39
N PRO A 124 10.63 13.64 4.58
CA PRO A 124 10.13 12.76 5.63
C PRO A 124 8.73 13.08 6.16
#